data_AF-A0A838FPL1-F1
#
_entry.id   AF-A0A838FPL1-F1
#
_cell.length_a   1.000
_cell.length_b   1.000
_cell.length_c   1.000
_cell.angle_alpha   90.00
_cell.angle_beta   90.00
_cell.angle_gamma   90.00
#
_symmetry.space_group_name_H-M   'P 1'
#
loop_
_entity.id
_entity.type
_entity.pdbx_description
1 polymer ?
#
loop_
_entity_poly.entity_id
_entity_poly.type
_entity_poly.pdbx_seq_one_letter_code
_entity_poly.pdbx_strand_id
1 'polypeptide(L)'
;SPTDLALGWGSMSDSQVLEQLKISQSSRFYWYRFQLPPPIPQEEIARQSTNVHIIPADRAIARQCRSLRTGELIRLEGQLVEASGPEIGTWRSSLSRNDTGKGACELLLVERVEKITAAARGSGTLVQR
;
A
#
# COMPACT_ATOMS: atom_id res chain seq x y z
N SER A 1 -0.84 -7.93 -16.16
CA SER A 1 0.32 -7.79 -15.27
C SER A 1 -0.18 -7.38 -13.90
N PRO A 2 0.22 -8.06 -12.81
CA PRO A 2 -0.12 -7.63 -11.46
C PRO A 2 0.44 -6.23 -11.21
N THR A 3 -0.34 -5.37 -10.55
CA THR A 3 0.09 -4.01 -10.20
C THR A 3 0.73 -4.06 -8.81
N ASP A 4 1.87 -3.41 -8.63
CA ASP A 4 2.51 -3.32 -7.32
C ASP A 4 2.18 -1.97 -6.70
N LEU A 5 1.75 -1.95 -5.45
CA LEU A 5 1.41 -0.72 -4.73
C LEU A 5 2.29 -0.61 -3.48
N ALA A 6 3.04 0.48 -3.39
CA ALA A 6 3.62 0.93 -2.13
C ALA A 6 2.53 1.67 -1.34
N LEU A 7 2.11 1.11 -0.22
CA LEU A 7 1.03 1.62 0.62
C LEU A 7 1.58 2.08 1.97
N GLY A 8 1.01 3.16 2.49
CA GLY A 8 1.29 3.69 3.83
C GLY A 8 -0.01 3.95 4.59
N TRP A 9 0.02 3.78 5.91
CA TRP A 9 -1.07 4.13 6.83
C TRP A 9 -0.49 4.82 8.08
N GLY A 10 -1.32 5.30 8.99
CA GLY A 10 -0.83 6.06 10.15
C GLY A 10 -0.04 7.29 9.72
N SER A 11 1.15 7.50 10.29
CA SER A 11 2.06 8.59 9.93
C SER A 11 2.56 8.50 8.49
N MET A 12 2.63 7.31 7.91
CA MET A 12 2.93 7.12 6.48
C MET A 12 1.76 7.45 5.54
N SER A 13 0.63 7.96 6.07
CA SER A 13 -0.44 8.59 5.29
C SER A 13 -0.43 10.12 5.34
N ASP A 14 0.47 10.72 6.14
CA ASP A 14 0.61 12.17 6.25
C ASP A 14 1.50 12.72 5.13
N SER A 15 0.95 13.62 4.30
CA SER A 15 1.69 14.27 3.22
C SER A 15 2.94 15.01 3.71
N GLN A 16 2.94 15.60 4.91
CA GLN A 16 4.11 16.29 5.46
C GLN A 16 5.28 15.35 5.75
N VAL A 17 4.98 14.09 6.10
CA VAL A 17 6.00 13.04 6.25
C VAL A 17 6.46 12.58 4.87
N LEU A 18 5.53 12.30 3.96
CA LEU A 18 5.84 11.77 2.63
C LEU A 18 6.66 12.74 1.77
N GLU A 19 6.45 14.05 1.89
CA GLU A 19 7.23 15.09 1.19
C GLU A 19 8.73 15.08 1.56
N GLN A 20 9.07 14.56 2.74
CA GLN A 20 10.44 14.43 3.23
C GLN A 20 11.07 13.07 2.86
N LEU A 21 10.30 12.16 2.25
CA LEU A 21 10.75 10.84 1.82
C LEU A 21 10.90 10.78 0.30
N LYS A 22 12.06 10.31 -0.16
CA LYS A 22 12.23 9.88 -1.55
C LYS A 22 11.85 8.40 -1.67
N ILE A 23 10.64 8.14 -2.15
CA ILE A 23 10.12 6.78 -2.38
C ILE A 23 10.33 6.38 -3.85
N SER A 24 10.75 5.14 -4.07
CA SER A 24 10.93 4.56 -5.40
C SER A 24 10.49 3.10 -5.42
N GLN A 25 10.01 2.60 -6.55
CA GLN A 25 9.53 1.23 -6.70
C GLN A 25 10.07 0.64 -8.01
N SER A 26 10.58 -0.59 -7.96
CA SER A 26 11.15 -1.33 -9.09
C SER A 26 11.31 -2.81 -8.73
N SER A 27 11.40 -3.68 -9.73
CA SER A 27 11.62 -5.13 -9.54
C SER A 27 10.70 -5.77 -8.49
N ARG A 28 9.44 -5.32 -8.39
CA ARG A 28 8.44 -5.78 -7.39
C ARG A 28 8.70 -5.34 -5.93
N PHE A 29 9.64 -4.42 -5.68
CA PHE A 29 9.94 -3.89 -4.35
C PHE A 29 9.84 -2.37 -4.33
N TYR A 30 9.76 -1.80 -3.13
CA TYR A 30 9.90 -0.36 -2.91
C TYR A 30 11.03 -0.06 -1.93
N TRP A 31 11.58 1.15 -2.06
CA TRP A 31 12.62 1.69 -1.18
C TRP A 31 12.28 3.14 -0.84
N TYR A 32 12.69 3.57 0.34
CA TYR A 32 12.63 4.96 0.77
C TYR A 32 14.00 5.47 1.19
N ARG A 33 14.21 6.77 1.08
CA ARG A 33 15.39 7.49 1.58
C ARG A 33 14.94 8.82 2.19
N PHE A 34 15.68 9.30 3.18
CA PHE A 34 15.48 10.60 3.83
C PHE A 34 16.83 11.25 4.14
N GLN A 35 16.81 12.55 4.41
CA GLN A 35 17.92 13.24 5.06
C GLN A 35 17.83 13.04 6.57
N LEU A 36 18.96 13.14 7.28
CA LEU A 36 18.96 13.09 8.75
C LEU A 36 18.64 14.48 9.33
N PRO A 37 17.82 14.57 10.40
CA PRO A 37 17.11 13.46 11.05
C PRO A 37 15.91 12.96 10.21
N PRO A 38 15.49 11.69 10.37
CA PRO A 38 14.32 11.18 9.64
C PRO A 38 13.04 11.91 10.07
N PRO A 39 12.02 12.02 9.20
CA PRO A 39 10.79 12.78 9.48
C PRO A 39 9.93 12.14 10.58
N ILE A 40 10.02 10.82 10.73
CA ILE A 40 9.45 10.02 11.82
C ILE A 40 10.43 8.89 12.18
N PRO A 41 10.30 8.20 13.33
CA PRO A 41 11.17 7.06 13.67
C PRO A 41 11.21 6.02 12.56
N GLN A 42 12.39 5.50 12.22
CA GLN A 42 12.55 4.55 11.11
C GLN A 42 11.74 3.26 11.30
N GLU A 43 11.61 2.79 12.54
CA GLU A 43 10.77 1.65 12.88
C GLU A 43 9.29 1.92 12.55
N GLU A 44 8.83 3.17 12.72
CA GLU A 44 7.48 3.56 12.36
C GLU A 44 7.26 3.55 10.85
N ILE A 45 8.22 4.07 10.06
CA ILE A 45 8.19 3.97 8.59
C ILE A 45 8.04 2.49 8.19
N ALA A 46 8.89 1.61 8.74
CA ALA A 46 8.90 0.19 8.40
C ALA A 46 7.62 -0.55 8.81
N ARG A 47 7.00 -0.20 9.95
CA ARG A 47 5.76 -0.84 10.43
C ARG A 47 4.49 -0.30 9.79
N GLN A 48 4.53 0.92 9.27
CA GLN A 48 3.36 1.60 8.73
C GLN A 48 3.38 1.71 7.20
N SER A 49 4.23 0.94 6.52
CA SER A 49 4.25 0.87 5.07
C SER A 49 4.61 -0.51 4.56
N THR A 50 4.09 -0.86 3.38
CA THR A 50 4.29 -2.17 2.76
C THR A 50 4.24 -2.06 1.24
N ASN A 51 4.76 -3.09 0.57
CA ASN A 51 4.55 -3.30 -0.86
C ASN A 51 3.58 -4.46 -1.05
N VAL A 52 2.43 -4.17 -1.66
CA VAL A 52 1.39 -5.16 -1.97
C VAL A 52 1.42 -5.49 -3.44
N HIS A 53 1.39 -6.79 -3.74
CA HIS A 53 1.19 -7.33 -5.07
C HIS A 53 -0.31 -7.51 -5.33
N ILE A 54 -0.86 -6.76 -6.28
CA ILE A 54 -2.29 -6.78 -6.58
C ILE A 54 -2.60 -7.79 -7.67
N ILE A 55 -3.47 -8.76 -7.34
CA ILE A 55 -4.20 -9.59 -8.30
C ILE A 55 -5.60 -9.00 -8.43
N PRO A 56 -5.95 -8.36 -9.55
CA PRO A 56 -7.30 -7.85 -9.75
C PRO A 56 -8.27 -9.01 -10.02
N ALA A 57 -9.42 -9.04 -9.34
CA ALA A 57 -10.45 -10.07 -9.55
C ALA A 57 -11.02 -10.06 -10.97
N ASP A 58 -11.05 -8.90 -11.64
CA ASP A 58 -11.50 -8.78 -13.01
C ASP A 58 -10.79 -7.63 -13.79
N ARG A 59 -11.20 -7.45 -15.06
CA ARG A 59 -10.65 -6.41 -15.94
C ARG A 59 -11.01 -4.98 -15.49
N ALA A 60 -12.14 -4.78 -14.82
CA ALA A 60 -12.55 -3.47 -14.32
C ALA A 60 -11.69 -3.05 -13.13
N ILE A 61 -11.49 -3.94 -12.16
CA ILE A 61 -10.56 -3.74 -11.03
C ILE A 61 -9.15 -3.49 -11.55
N ALA A 62 -8.69 -4.26 -12.54
CA ALA A 62 -7.38 -4.04 -13.14
C ALA A 62 -7.21 -2.65 -13.77
N ARG A 63 -8.27 -2.04 -14.30
CA ARG A 63 -8.23 -0.65 -14.80
C ARG A 63 -8.23 0.35 -13.66
N GLN A 64 -9.04 0.14 -12.63
CA GLN A 64 -9.07 1.01 -11.44
C GLN A 64 -7.71 1.06 -10.74
N CYS A 65 -7.09 -0.10 -10.47
CA CYS A 65 -5.74 -0.16 -9.88
C CYS A 65 -4.70 0.58 -10.72
N ARG A 66 -4.74 0.44 -12.05
CA ARG A 66 -3.83 1.16 -12.96
C ARG A 66 -4.06 2.67 -13.02
N SER A 67 -5.25 3.12 -12.63
CA SER A 67 -5.61 4.54 -12.59
C SER A 67 -5.26 5.23 -11.27
N LEU A 68 -4.77 4.46 -10.29
CA LEU A 68 -4.33 5.00 -9.01
C LEU A 68 -3.08 5.87 -9.22
N ARG A 69 -2.99 6.95 -8.45
CA ARG A 69 -1.85 7.88 -8.48
C ARG A 69 -1.21 7.99 -7.10
N THR A 70 0.06 8.36 -7.09
CA THR A 70 0.78 8.69 -5.85
C THR A 70 0.03 9.78 -5.08
N GLY A 71 -0.13 9.58 -3.77
CA GLY A 71 -0.81 10.52 -2.87
C GLY A 71 -2.32 10.31 -2.77
N GLU A 72 -2.92 9.41 -3.56
CA GLU A 72 -4.35 9.10 -3.40
C GLU A 72 -4.60 8.27 -2.14
N LEU A 73 -5.59 8.69 -1.34
CA LEU A 73 -6.15 7.85 -0.29
C LEU A 73 -7.10 6.84 -0.93
N ILE A 74 -6.90 5.57 -0.61
CA ILE A 74 -7.65 4.48 -1.20
C ILE A 74 -8.11 3.48 -0.15
N ARG A 75 -9.19 2.77 -0.45
CA ARG A 75 -9.61 1.56 0.24
C ARG A 75 -9.54 0.41 -0.75
N LEU A 76 -8.83 -0.65 -0.34
CA LEU A 76 -8.74 -1.91 -1.07
C LEU A 76 -9.46 -2.97 -0.23
N GLU A 77 -10.28 -3.79 -0.87
CA GLU A 77 -10.93 -4.94 -0.24
C GLU A 77 -10.70 -6.20 -1.07
N GLY A 78 -10.53 -7.31 -0.38
CA GLY A 78 -10.24 -8.60 -0.99
C GLY A 78 -9.61 -9.58 -0.02
N GLN A 79 -8.83 -10.52 -0.54
CA GLN A 79 -8.26 -11.65 0.21
C GLN A 79 -6.76 -11.75 0.04
N LEU A 80 -6.04 -12.02 1.12
CA LEU A 80 -4.64 -12.45 1.05
C LEU A 80 -4.62 -13.89 0.52
N VAL A 81 -3.84 -14.14 -0.53
CA VAL A 81 -3.84 -15.42 -1.25
C VAL A 81 -2.44 -15.95 -1.48
N GLU A 82 -2.28 -17.27 -1.51
CA GLU A 82 -1.13 -17.93 -2.12
C GLU A 82 -1.47 -18.22 -3.59
N ALA A 83 -0.57 -17.91 -4.52
CA ALA A 83 -0.75 -18.24 -5.94
C ALA A 83 0.28 -19.28 -6.37
N SER A 84 -0.13 -20.27 -7.14
CA SER A 84 0.77 -21.28 -7.71
C SER A 84 0.51 -21.49 -9.20
N GLY A 85 1.57 -21.70 -9.99
CA GLY A 85 1.44 -21.98 -11.41
C GLY A 85 2.73 -22.48 -12.05
N PRO A 86 2.65 -23.16 -13.22
CA PRO A 86 3.80 -23.80 -13.86
C PRO A 86 4.93 -22.82 -14.22
N GLU A 87 4.58 -21.56 -14.54
CA GLU A 87 5.56 -20.54 -14.94
C GLU A 87 6.03 -19.63 -13.79
N ILE A 88 5.24 -19.53 -12.71
CA ILE A 88 5.47 -18.59 -11.60
C ILE A 88 5.96 -19.27 -10.32
N GLY A 89 5.97 -20.62 -10.28
CA GLY A 89 6.22 -21.37 -9.05
C GLY A 89 5.12 -21.13 -8.01
N THR A 90 5.42 -21.36 -6.74
CA THR A 90 4.55 -20.97 -5.62
C THR A 90 4.93 -19.60 -5.11
N TRP A 91 4.03 -18.64 -5.23
CA TRP A 91 4.10 -17.35 -4.59
C TRP A 91 3.41 -17.39 -3.23
N ARG A 92 4.23 -17.57 -2.18
CA ARG A 92 3.81 -17.41 -0.79
C ARG A 92 3.83 -15.95 -0.41
N SER A 93 2.66 -15.38 -0.11
CA SER A 93 2.57 -14.13 0.60
C SER A 93 2.53 -14.38 2.11
N SER A 94 2.93 -13.38 2.89
CA SER A 94 2.49 -13.38 4.28
C SER A 94 0.96 -13.31 4.33
N LEU A 95 0.36 -14.11 5.22
CA LEU A 95 -1.05 -14.01 5.60
C LEU A 95 -1.22 -13.19 6.89
N SER A 96 -0.12 -12.59 7.40
CA SER A 96 -0.02 -11.81 8.62
C SER A 96 0.45 -10.39 8.29
N ARG A 97 -0.32 -9.39 8.72
CA ARG A 97 -0.04 -7.98 8.43
C ARG A 97 1.13 -7.39 9.24
N ASN A 98 1.66 -8.13 10.22
CA ASN A 98 2.71 -7.64 11.13
C ASN A 98 4.12 -8.12 10.74
N ASP A 99 4.27 -8.83 9.63
CA ASP A 99 5.55 -9.39 9.23
C ASP A 99 6.42 -8.30 8.57
N THR A 100 7.73 -8.29 8.85
CA THR A 100 8.69 -7.36 8.24
C THR A 100 9.84 -8.13 7.59
N GLY A 101 10.46 -7.57 6.54
CA GLY A 101 11.63 -8.16 5.87
C GLY A 101 11.32 -8.96 4.59
N LYS A 102 12.30 -9.75 4.12
CA LYS A 102 12.16 -10.59 2.90
C LYS A 102 11.11 -11.69 3.15
N GLY A 103 9.95 -11.58 2.50
CA GLY A 103 8.81 -12.49 2.68
C GLY A 103 7.54 -11.83 3.23
N ALA A 104 7.61 -10.56 3.63
CA ALA A 104 6.47 -9.79 4.10
C ALA A 104 5.58 -9.21 2.99
N CYS A 105 5.92 -9.41 1.71
CA CYS A 105 5.13 -8.86 0.61
C CYS A 105 3.81 -9.61 0.48
N GLU A 106 2.72 -8.90 0.69
CA GLU A 106 1.36 -9.42 0.64
C GLU A 106 0.92 -9.59 -0.83
N LEU A 107 0.23 -10.69 -1.14
CA LEU A 107 -0.41 -10.92 -2.42
C LEU A 107 -1.92 -10.82 -2.17
N LEU A 108 -2.51 -9.74 -2.68
CA LEU A 108 -3.89 -9.39 -2.42
C LEU A 108 -4.72 -9.61 -3.69
N LEU A 109 -5.65 -10.57 -3.64
CA LEU A 109 -6.73 -10.67 -4.60
C LEU A 109 -7.74 -9.58 -4.31
N VAL A 110 -7.74 -8.52 -5.12
CA VAL A 110 -8.59 -7.34 -4.92
C VAL A 110 -9.90 -7.50 -5.65
N GLU A 111 -10.99 -7.32 -4.91
CA GLU A 111 -12.36 -7.39 -5.39
C GLU A 111 -13.00 -5.99 -5.47
N ARG A 112 -12.53 -5.03 -4.66
CA ARG A 112 -13.00 -3.64 -4.69
C ARG A 112 -11.87 -2.63 -4.48
N VAL A 113 -11.95 -1.53 -5.21
CA VAL A 113 -11.06 -0.36 -5.12
C VAL A 113 -11.91 0.89 -5.01
N GLU A 114 -11.68 1.70 -3.98
CA GLU A 114 -12.35 2.97 -3.79
C GLU A 114 -11.31 4.06 -3.54
N LYS A 115 -11.44 5.20 -4.24
CA LYS A 115 -10.67 6.41 -3.93
C LYS A 115 -11.42 7.18 -2.85
N ILE A 116 -10.79 7.36 -1.70
CA ILE A 116 -11.34 8.15 -0.61
C ILE A 116 -11.04 9.60 -0.97
N THR A 117 -12.06 10.32 -1.44
CA THR A 117 -11.98 11.77 -1.45
C THR A 117 -12.10 12.23 -0.02
N ALA A 118 -11.05 12.84 0.52
CA ALA A 118 -11.22 13.65 1.70
C ALA A 118 -12.25 14.72 1.31
N ALA A 119 -13.47 14.64 1.86
CA ALA A 119 -14.25 15.86 2.04
C ALA A 119 -13.26 16.83 2.71
N ALA A 120 -13.05 17.98 2.07
CA ALA A 120 -12.03 18.95 2.45
C ALA A 120 -11.88 18.96 3.97
N ARG A 121 -10.65 18.80 4.49
CA ARG A 121 -10.35 19.02 5.91
C ARG A 121 -10.69 20.48 6.25
N GLY A 122 -11.98 20.74 6.39
CA GLY A 122 -12.60 21.93 6.92
C GLY A 122 -12.87 21.66 8.39
N SER A 123 -12.47 22.62 9.20
CA SER A 123 -12.74 22.74 10.63
C SER A 123 -14.12 22.21 11.08
N GLY A 124 -14.18 21.46 12.19
CA GLY A 124 -15.38 21.08 12.95
C GLY A 124 -16.21 19.94 12.34
N THR A 125 -16.83 19.01 13.07
CA THR A 125 -17.43 19.09 14.41
C THR A 125 -17.48 17.68 15.03
N LEU A 126 -17.28 17.59 16.35
CA LEU A 126 -17.52 16.40 17.16
C LEU A 126 -19.01 16.02 17.08
N VAL A 127 -19.37 14.84 16.55
CA VAL A 127 -20.72 14.30 16.70
C VAL A 127 -20.65 13.15 17.71
N GLN A 128 -21.04 13.45 18.95
CA GLN A 128 -21.42 12.45 19.93
C GLN A 128 -22.78 11.85 19.53
N ARG A 129 -22.88 10.53 19.64
CA ARG A 129 -24.11 9.84 20.00
C ARG A 129 -23.83 8.97 21.20
#